data_AF-A0A1T4M1F6-F1
#
_entry.id   AF-A0A1T4M1F6-F1
#
_cell.length_a   1.000
_cell.length_b   1.000
_cell.length_c   1.000
_cell.angle_alpha   90.00
_cell.angle_beta   90.00
_cell.angle_gamma   90.00
#
_symmetry.space_group_name_H-M   'P 1'
#
loop_
_entity.id
_entity.type
_entity.pdbx_description
1 polymer ?
#
loop_
_entity_poly.entity_id
_entity_poly.type
_entity_poly.pdbx_seq_one_letter_code
_entity_poly.pdbx_strand_id
1 'polypeptide(L)'
;ETSARICHPQSNGKLERFHSTLKTEHVRQTAYFSYEDAKQKMAQWIDFYNNERLHGALLYLTPEDYFAGRKEERLADRRNKLHNADIKRRAYWLAQQA
;
A
#
# COMPACT_ATOMS: atom_id res chain seq x y z
N GLU A 1 -13.60 -6.54 -12.12
CA GLU A 1 -13.52 -5.95 -13.48
C GLU A 1 -12.37 -4.95 -13.55
N THR A 2 -11.28 -5.31 -14.22
CA THR A 2 -10.08 -4.46 -14.38
C THR A 2 -9.67 -4.40 -15.86
N SER A 3 -10.64 -4.46 -16.77
CA SER A 3 -10.34 -4.41 -18.20
C SER A 3 -10.41 -2.96 -18.69
N ALA A 4 -9.27 -2.42 -19.13
CA ALA A 4 -9.26 -1.28 -20.04
C ALA A 4 -9.87 -1.73 -21.38
N ARG A 5 -10.75 -0.93 -21.96
CA ARG A 5 -11.30 -1.19 -23.30
C ARG A 5 -10.38 -0.58 -24.35
N ILE A 6 -10.15 -1.34 -25.42
CA ILE A 6 -9.37 -0.88 -26.57
C ILE A 6 -10.02 0.39 -27.13
N CYS A 7 -9.19 1.40 -27.42
CA CYS A 7 -9.62 2.71 -27.94
C CYS A 7 -10.66 3.46 -27.07
N HIS A 8 -10.70 3.21 -25.76
CA HIS A 8 -11.62 3.90 -24.85
C HIS A 8 -10.88 4.58 -23.68
N PRO A 9 -10.46 5.85 -23.85
CA PRO A 9 -9.58 6.53 -22.88
C PRO A 9 -10.20 6.64 -21.48
N GLN A 10 -11.53 6.74 -21.37
CA GLN A 10 -12.21 6.81 -20.07
C GLN A 10 -11.98 5.58 -19.18
N SER A 11 -11.64 4.42 -19.77
CA SER A 11 -11.34 3.20 -19.02
C SER A 11 -9.90 3.11 -18.51
N ASN A 12 -9.00 3.99 -18.97
CA ASN A 12 -7.58 3.94 -18.62
C ASN A 12 -7.22 4.64 -17.30
N GLY A 13 -8.16 5.35 -16.68
CA GLY A 13 -7.86 6.22 -15.53
C GLY A 13 -7.13 5.54 -14.37
N LYS A 14 -7.42 4.26 -14.08
CA LYS A 14 -6.70 3.50 -13.04
C LYS A 14 -5.22 3.29 -13.40
N LEU A 15 -4.95 2.91 -14.64
CA LEU A 15 -3.60 2.69 -15.15
C LEU A 15 -2.82 4.01 -15.27
N GLU A 16 -3.48 5.06 -15.74
CA GLU A 16 -2.91 6.40 -15.81
C GLU A 16 -2.51 6.91 -14.43
N ARG A 17 -3.37 6.72 -13.42
CA ARG A 17 -3.05 7.09 -12.05
C ARG A 17 -1.85 6.31 -11.51
N PHE A 18 -1.82 4.99 -11.73
CA PHE A 18 -0.69 4.15 -11.35
C PHE A 18 0.62 4.63 -12.00
N HIS A 19 0.64 4.84 -13.32
CA HIS A 19 1.81 5.32 -14.05
C HIS A 19 2.25 6.72 -13.60
N SER A 20 1.31 7.61 -13.26
CA SER A 20 1.62 8.94 -12.74
C SER A 20 2.35 8.85 -11.39
N THR A 21 1.89 7.96 -10.50
CA THR A 21 2.55 7.70 -9.22
C THR A 21 3.94 7.09 -9.41
N LEU A 22 4.08 6.02 -10.20
CA LEU A 22 5.36 5.39 -10.53
C LEU A 22 6.38 6.40 -11.07
N LYS A 23 5.95 7.26 -12.00
CA LYS A 23 6.85 8.25 -12.59
C LYS A 23 7.31 9.28 -11.57
N THR A 24 6.41 9.75 -10.72
CA THR A 24 6.69 10.80 -9.73
C THR A 24 7.57 10.31 -8.59
N GLU A 25 7.30 9.10 -8.11
CA GLU A 25 7.94 8.57 -6.91
C GLU A 25 9.22 7.79 -7.22
N HIS A 26 9.35 7.18 -8.41
CA HIS A 26 10.49 6.32 -8.72
C HIS A 26 11.26 6.78 -9.95
N VAL A 27 10.62 6.80 -11.13
CA VAL A 27 11.32 7.00 -12.41
C VAL A 27 12.06 8.34 -12.47
N ARG A 28 11.45 9.41 -11.95
CA ARG A 28 12.09 10.74 -11.93
C ARG A 28 13.14 10.90 -10.83
N GLN A 29 13.14 10.04 -9.82
CA GLN A 29 14.04 10.11 -8.67
C GLN A 29 15.23 9.16 -8.78
N THR A 30 15.18 8.23 -9.74
CA THR A 30 16.12 7.11 -9.83
C THR A 30 16.95 7.21 -11.10
N ALA A 31 18.28 7.10 -10.97
CA ALA A 31 19.18 6.94 -12.11
C ALA A 31 19.19 5.48 -12.58
N TYR A 32 19.13 5.29 -13.90
CA TYR A 32 19.19 3.98 -14.55
C TYR A 32 20.44 3.89 -15.42
N PHE A 33 21.22 2.83 -15.25
CA PHE A 33 22.53 2.69 -15.90
C PHE A 33 22.55 1.63 -17.01
N SER A 34 21.58 0.70 -17.00
CA SER A 34 21.38 -0.29 -18.04
C SER A 34 19.92 -0.74 -18.07
N TYR A 35 19.56 -1.50 -19.12
CA TYR A 35 18.23 -2.10 -19.19
C TYR A 35 17.96 -3.05 -18.02
N GLU A 36 18.94 -3.90 -17.67
CA GLU A 36 18.80 -4.85 -16.56
C GLU A 36 18.67 -4.13 -15.21
N ASP A 37 19.45 -3.07 -15.00
CA ASP A 37 19.36 -2.22 -13.80
C ASP A 37 17.97 -1.56 -13.69
N ALA A 38 17.45 -1.02 -14.80
CA ALA A 38 16.11 -0.45 -14.84
C ALA A 38 15.04 -1.50 -14.52
N LYS A 39 15.14 -2.69 -15.11
CA LYS A 39 14.21 -3.79 -14.87
C LYS A 39 14.20 -4.21 -13.41
N GLN A 40 15.37 -4.36 -12.80
CA GLN A 40 15.50 -4.72 -11.39
C GLN A 40 14.90 -3.66 -10.47
N LYS A 41 15.28 -2.39 -10.65
CA LYS A 41 14.76 -1.27 -9.84
C LYS A 41 13.26 -1.09 -9.98
N MET A 42 12.74 -1.19 -11.20
CA MET A 42 11.29 -1.13 -11.43
C MET A 42 10.56 -2.31 -10.77
N ALA A 43 11.11 -3.52 -10.85
CA ALA A 43 10.52 -4.68 -10.18
C ALA A 43 10.46 -4.49 -8.66
N GLN A 44 11.54 -4.00 -8.05
CA GLN A 44 11.57 -3.68 -6.61
C GLN A 44 10.53 -2.63 -6.24
N TRP A 45 10.38 -1.57 -7.04
CA TRP A 45 9.37 -0.55 -6.77
C TRP A 45 7.94 -1.09 -6.91
N ILE A 46 7.67 -1.94 -7.91
CA ILE A 46 6.36 -2.59 -8.10
C ILE A 46 6.05 -3.51 -6.92
N ASP A 47 7.03 -4.27 -6.45
CA ASP A 47 6.89 -5.13 -5.28
C ASP A 47 6.52 -4.30 -4.04
N PHE A 48 7.27 -3.24 -3.75
CA PHE A 48 6.93 -2.27 -2.70
C PHE A 48 5.51 -1.71 -2.87
N TYR A 49 5.14 -1.28 -4.08
CA TYR A 49 3.84 -0.68 -4.34
C TYR A 49 2.69 -1.64 -4.02
N ASN A 50 2.83 -2.92 -4.37
CA ASN A 50 1.78 -3.91 -4.16
C ASN A 50 1.75 -4.46 -2.74
N ASN A 51 2.93 -4.72 -2.15
CA ASN A 51 3.07 -5.51 -0.93
C ASN A 51 3.31 -4.69 0.33
N GLU A 52 3.81 -3.46 0.22
CA GLU A 52 4.21 -2.66 1.39
C GLU A 52 3.50 -1.30 1.46
N ARG A 53 3.21 -0.68 0.31
CA ARG A 53 2.62 0.66 0.26
C ARG A 53 1.24 0.68 0.90
N LEU A 54 1.09 1.49 1.95
CA LEU A 54 -0.22 1.74 2.56
C LEU A 54 -1.01 2.75 1.73
N HIS A 55 -2.21 2.36 1.32
CA HIS A 55 -3.06 3.20 0.49
C HIS A 55 -4.20 3.81 1.31
N GLY A 56 -4.27 5.15 1.41
CA GLY A 56 -5.29 5.85 2.21
C GLY A 56 -6.73 5.49 1.81
N ALA A 57 -7.01 5.41 0.50
CA ALA A 57 -8.33 4.97 0.01
C ALA A 57 -8.65 3.50 0.30
N LEU A 58 -7.66 2.69 0.70
CA LEU A 58 -7.82 1.28 1.08
C LEU A 58 -7.71 1.09 2.59
N LEU A 59 -8.08 2.10 3.39
CA LEU A 59 -8.00 2.07 4.86
C LEU A 59 -6.57 1.82 5.37
N TYR A 60 -5.56 2.30 4.65
CA TYR A 60 -4.15 2.00 4.91
C TYR A 60 -3.86 0.49 4.91
N LEU A 61 -4.45 -0.23 3.96
CA LEU A 61 -4.03 -1.58 3.58
C LEU A 61 -3.22 -1.51 2.29
N THR A 62 -2.48 -2.57 2.02
CA THR A 62 -1.70 -2.70 0.79
C THR A 62 -2.62 -3.12 -0.37
N PRO A 63 -2.28 -2.77 -1.61
CA PRO A 63 -3.03 -3.25 -2.77
C PRO A 63 -3.20 -4.78 -2.79
N GLU A 64 -2.15 -5.52 -2.42
CA GLU A 64 -2.18 -6.98 -2.36
C GLU A 64 -3.14 -7.50 -1.30
N ASP A 65 -3.19 -6.91 -0.09
CA ASP A 65 -4.17 -7.29 0.94
C ASP A 65 -5.61 -7.08 0.47
N TYR A 66 -5.86 -6.02 -0.29
CA TYR A 66 -7.17 -5.73 -0.84
C TYR A 66 -7.54 -6.71 -1.97
N PHE A 67 -6.60 -6.97 -2.88
CA PHE A 67 -6.79 -7.89 -3.99
C PHE A 67 -7.05 -9.33 -3.51
N ALA A 68 -6.30 -9.79 -2.51
CA ALA A 68 -6.48 -11.10 -1.91
C ALA A 68 -7.68 -11.22 -0.96
N GLY A 69 -8.48 -10.16 -0.79
CA GLY A 69 -9.69 -10.18 0.04
C GLY A 69 -9.42 -10.22 1.56
N ARG A 70 -8.18 -9.99 2.02
CA ARG A 70 -7.78 -10.02 3.44
C ARG A 70 -8.21 -8.80 4.24
N LYS A 71 -9.01 -7.91 3.65
CA LYS A 71 -9.44 -6.63 4.25
C LYS A 71 -10.01 -6.81 5.66
N GLU A 72 -11.02 -7.66 5.81
CA GLU A 72 -11.73 -7.76 7.10
C GLU A 72 -10.85 -8.36 8.21
N GLU A 73 -10.04 -9.36 7.87
CA GLU A 73 -9.05 -9.96 8.77
C GLU A 73 -8.05 -8.90 9.27
N ARG A 74 -7.43 -8.16 8.35
CA ARG A 74 -6.46 -7.10 8.70
C ARG A 74 -7.06 -6.00 9.56
N LEU A 75 -8.32 -5.63 9.31
CA LEU A 75 -9.02 -4.64 10.13
C LEU A 75 -9.37 -5.19 11.51
N ALA A 76 -9.69 -6.49 11.63
CA ALA A 76 -9.90 -7.14 12.92
C ALA A 76 -8.62 -7.15 13.76
N ASP A 77 -7.48 -7.51 13.16
CA ASP A 77 -6.17 -7.45 13.81
C ASP A 77 -5.85 -6.04 14.31
N ARG A 78 -6.15 -5.03 13.49
CA ARG A 78 -5.95 -3.63 13.89
C ARG A 78 -6.78 -3.27 15.11
N ARG A 79 -8.06 -3.66 15.15
CA ARG A 79 -8.94 -3.42 16.31
C ARG A 79 -8.39 -4.10 17.57
N ASN A 80 -7.95 -5.35 17.46
CA ASN A 80 -7.36 -6.09 18.58
C ASN A 80 -6.10 -5.41 19.12
N LYS A 81 -5.21 -4.96 18.23
CA LYS A 81 -3.99 -4.23 18.61
C LYS A 81 -4.32 -2.93 19.37
N LEU A 82 -5.29 -2.16 18.89
CA LEU A 82 -5.71 -0.92 19.54
C LEU A 82 -6.34 -1.17 20.91
N HIS A 83 -7.20 -2.20 21.03
CA HIS A 83 -7.79 -2.59 22.29
C HIS A 83 -6.73 -3.00 23.33
N ASN A 84 -5.76 -3.81 22.93
CA ASN A 84 -4.67 -4.23 23.80
C ASN A 84 -3.79 -3.04 24.23
N ALA A 85 -3.54 -2.09 23.34
CA ALA A 85 -2.79 -0.88 23.65
C ALA A 85 -3.53 0.00 24.69
N ASP A 86 -4.86 0.10 24.60
CA ASP A 86 -5.69 0.81 25.57
C ASP A 86 -5.62 0.15 26.96
N ILE A 87 -5.78 -1.17 27.04
CA ILE A 87 -5.65 -1.92 28.30
C ILE A 87 -4.27 -1.69 28.93
N LYS A 88 -3.19 -1.82 28.15
CA LYS A 88 -1.82 -1.61 28.63
C LYS A 88 -1.61 -0.19 29.15
N ARG A 89 -2.16 0.81 28.44
CA ARG A 89 -2.08 2.21 28.85
C ARG A 89 -2.80 2.45 30.18
N ARG A 90 -4.00 1.89 30.36
CA ARG A 90 -4.74 2.00 31.63
C ARG A 90 -3.97 1.34 32.78
N ALA A 91 -3.44 0.13 32.56
CA ALA A 91 -2.66 -0.58 33.57
C ALA A 91 -1.40 0.19 33.98
N TYR A 92 -0.68 0.79 33.02
CA TYR A 92 0.48 1.65 33.29
C TYR A 92 0.12 2.81 34.22
N TRP A 93 -0.98 3.53 33.93
CA TRP A 93 -1.37 4.68 34.73
C TRP A 93 -1.85 4.30 36.13
N LEU A 94 -2.58 3.19 36.28
CA LEU A 94 -2.97 2.68 37.59
C LEU A 94 -1.75 2.29 38.43
N ALA A 95 -0.75 1.65 37.83
CA ALA A 95 0.49 1.28 38.52
C ALA A 95 1.35 2.48 38.95
N GLN A 96 1.20 3.66 38.31
CA GLN A 96 1.89 4.89 38.72
C GLN A 96 1.16 5.68 39.81
N GLN A 97 -0.11 5.36 40.09
CA GLN A 97 -0.91 6.00 41.14
C GLN A 97 -0.90 5.23 42.47
N ALA A 98 -0.33 4.02 42.48
CA ALA A 98 -0.09 3.18 43.65
C ALA A 98 1.33 3.40 44.19
#